data_AF-A0A8V5GG90-F1
#
_entry.id   AF-A0A8V5GG90-F1
#
_cell.length_a   1.000
_cell.length_b   1.000
_cell.length_c   1.000
_cell.angle_alpha   90.00
_cell.angle_beta   90.00
_cell.angle_gamma   90.00
#
_symmetry.space_group_name_H-M   'P 1'
#
loop_
_entity.id
_entity.type
_entity.pdbx_description
1 polymer ?
#
loop_
_entity_poly.entity_id
_entity_poly.type
_entity_poly.pdbx_seq_one_letter_code
_entity_poly.pdbx_strand_id
1 'polypeptide(L)'
;MMLSRAKPAVADTPPPLDRRRKKGKKVPQLEELLALRDFTGAIALLEFKRQVGEQEEDTDLWMGYCAFHLGDYKRALESLLLYSQGQIPLLSVSSRSWSTLWGISRAL
;
A
#
# COMPACT_ATOMS: atom_id res chain seq x y z
N MET A 1 -18.08 -7.05 55.34
CA MET A 1 -17.93 -8.53 55.25
C MET A 1 -18.45 -8.98 53.90
N MET A 2 -17.87 -9.84 53.08
CA MET A 2 -16.57 -10.51 52.96
C MET A 2 -16.56 -11.05 51.51
N LEU A 3 -15.44 -10.93 50.81
CA LEU A 3 -15.19 -11.53 49.48
C LEU A 3 -15.17 -13.07 49.56
N SER A 4 -15.30 -13.73 48.39
CA SER A 4 -14.59 -14.96 47.95
C SER A 4 -15.55 -16.03 47.38
N ARG A 5 -15.19 -16.84 46.37
CA ARG A 5 -13.86 -17.28 45.90
C ARG A 5 -13.91 -17.92 44.50
N ALA A 6 -12.97 -17.52 43.63
CA ALA A 6 -12.15 -18.32 42.67
C ALA A 6 -12.82 -19.16 41.54
N LYS A 7 -12.23 -19.36 40.35
CA LYS A 7 -10.82 -19.33 39.88
C LYS A 7 -10.76 -19.11 38.33
N PRO A 8 -9.69 -18.48 37.80
CA PRO A 8 -9.37 -18.34 36.37
C PRO A 8 -8.41 -19.43 35.83
N ALA A 9 -8.11 -19.38 34.52
CA ALA A 9 -7.12 -20.11 33.67
C ALA A 9 -7.81 -21.04 32.64
N VAL A 10 -7.57 -20.94 31.33
CA VAL A 10 -6.32 -21.09 30.55
C VAL A 10 -6.45 -20.21 29.30
N ALA A 11 -5.68 -19.14 29.12
CA ALA A 11 -4.33 -19.13 28.53
C ALA A 11 -4.25 -19.71 27.10
N ASP A 12 -4.90 -19.06 26.14
CA ASP A 12 -4.43 -19.01 24.75
C ASP A 12 -4.01 -17.57 24.46
N THR A 13 -2.85 -17.18 24.99
CA THR A 13 -2.15 -15.99 24.52
C THR A 13 -1.59 -16.30 23.14
N PRO A 14 -2.05 -15.66 22.04
CA PRO A 14 -1.23 -15.59 20.85
C PRO A 14 0.15 -15.00 21.24
N PRO A 15 1.24 -15.42 20.58
CA PRO A 15 2.58 -15.02 20.96
C PRO A 15 2.65 -13.49 21.10
N PRO A 16 3.38 -12.97 22.09
CA PRO A 16 3.51 -11.54 22.28
C PRO A 16 4.09 -10.98 20.98
N LEU A 17 3.28 -10.24 20.22
CA LEU A 17 3.78 -9.34 19.20
C LEU A 17 4.73 -8.43 19.96
N ASP A 18 6.01 -8.72 19.75
CA ASP A 18 7.13 -8.21 20.48
C ASP A 18 7.00 -6.68 20.46
N ARG A 19 6.59 -6.09 21.60
CA ARG A 19 6.51 -4.64 21.81
C ARG A 19 7.94 -4.10 21.93
N ARG A 20 8.72 -4.33 20.89
CA ARG A 20 10.16 -4.09 20.87
C ARG A 20 10.41 -2.62 20.60
N ARG A 21 10.46 -1.93 21.74
CA ARG A 21 11.26 -0.72 22.02
C ARG A 21 10.78 0.56 21.36
N LYS A 22 10.17 1.39 22.22
CA LYS A 22 10.27 2.85 22.19
C LYS A 22 11.74 3.28 22.07
N LYS A 23 12.23 3.46 20.84
CA LYS A 23 13.44 4.23 20.55
C LYS A 23 12.96 5.60 20.03
N GLY A 24 13.55 6.67 20.54
CA GLY A 24 12.97 8.03 20.55
C GLY A 24 12.24 8.43 19.26
N LYS A 25 11.07 9.05 19.47
CA LYS A 25 10.11 9.63 18.51
C LYS A 25 10.75 10.13 17.19
N LYS A 26 11.09 9.20 16.31
CA LYS A 26 11.37 9.46 14.90
C LYS A 26 10.27 8.73 14.16
N VAL A 27 9.62 9.41 13.24
CA VAL A 27 8.63 8.77 12.36
C VAL A 27 9.38 7.64 11.65
N PRO A 28 8.90 6.39 11.74
CA PRO A 28 9.57 5.26 11.10
C PRO A 28 9.65 5.50 9.60
N GLN A 29 10.77 5.12 8.99
CA GLN A 29 10.93 5.24 7.54
C GLN A 29 10.24 4.08 6.83
N LEU A 30 9.88 4.28 5.56
CA LEU A 30 9.19 3.27 4.77
C LEU A 30 10.02 1.99 4.67
N GLU A 31 11.33 2.13 4.45
CA GLU A 31 12.28 1.03 4.30
C GLU A 31 12.37 0.16 5.56
N GLU A 32 12.27 0.77 6.75
CA GLU A 32 12.26 0.05 8.02
C GLU A 32 10.99 -0.81 8.17
N LEU A 33 9.83 -0.27 7.77
CA LEU A 33 8.55 -0.99 7.79
C LEU A 33 8.56 -2.15 6.79
N LEU A 34 9.11 -1.93 5.59
CA LEU A 34 9.27 -2.98 4.58
C LEU A 34 10.23 -4.09 5.05
N ALA A 35 11.36 -3.72 5.69
CA ALA A 35 12.30 -4.69 6.26
C ALA A 35 11.68 -5.56 7.37
N LEU A 36 10.77 -4.96 8.15
CA LEU A 36 10.00 -5.66 9.20
C LEU A 36 8.80 -6.44 8.65
N ARG A 37 8.52 -6.35 7.34
CA ARG A 37 7.30 -6.88 6.69
C ARG A 37 6.01 -6.32 7.28
N ASP A 38 6.08 -5.13 7.87
CA ASP A 38 4.91 -4.42 8.38
C ASP A 38 4.27 -3.60 7.25
N PHE A 39 3.59 -4.31 6.34
CA PHE A 39 2.93 -3.72 5.18
C PHE A 39 1.73 -2.84 5.57
N THR A 40 1.07 -3.15 6.68
CA THR A 40 -0.04 -2.33 7.19
C THR A 40 0.46 -1.00 7.75
N GLY A 41 1.57 -1.02 8.50
CA GLY A 41 2.25 0.20 8.95
C GLY A 41 2.76 1.04 7.78
N ALA A 42 3.33 0.41 6.75
CA ALA A 42 3.79 1.09 5.54
C ALA A 42 2.65 1.81 4.80
N ILE A 43 1.50 1.14 4.62
CA ILE A 43 0.30 1.77 4.02
C ILE A 43 -0.16 2.97 4.84
N ALA A 44 -0.25 2.84 6.18
CA ALA A 44 -0.68 3.94 7.04
C ALA A 44 0.27 5.15 6.97
N LEU A 45 1.59 4.91 6.88
CA LEU A 45 2.59 5.97 6.70
C LEU A 45 2.41 6.68 5.35
N LEU A 46 2.21 5.93 4.27
CA LEU A 46 2.02 6.46 2.92
C LEU A 46 0.71 7.26 2.79
N GLU A 47 -0.39 6.77 3.38
CA GLU A 47 -1.66 7.49 3.44
C GLU A 47 -1.52 8.81 4.21
N PHE A 48 -0.79 8.81 5.32
CA PHE A 48 -0.50 10.02 6.08
C PHE A 48 0.33 11.02 5.27
N LYS A 49 1.41 10.59 4.62
CA LYS A 49 2.24 11.45 3.74
C LYS A 49 1.39 12.11 2.65
N ARG A 50 0.47 11.35 2.04
CA ARG A 50 -0.49 11.87 1.05
C ARG A 50 -1.42 12.93 1.62
N GLN A 51 -1.91 12.77 2.84
CA GLN A 51 -2.79 13.75 3.50
C GLN A 51 -2.05 15.06 3.84
N VAL A 52 -0.76 14.97 4.16
CA VAL A 52 0.09 16.14 4.48
C VAL A 52 0.61 16.84 3.21
N GLY A 53 0.40 16.24 2.02
CA GLY A 53 0.88 16.76 0.74
C GLY A 53 2.35 16.42 0.44
N GLU A 54 2.96 15.55 1.23
CA GLU A 54 4.30 14.98 1.02
C GLU A 54 4.21 13.68 0.20
N GLN A 55 3.32 13.64 -0.78
CA GLN A 55 3.17 12.50 -1.67
C GLN A 55 4.36 12.46 -2.63
N GLU A 56 5.11 11.36 -2.62
CA GLU A 56 6.13 11.07 -3.63
C GLU A 56 5.49 10.38 -4.84
N GLU A 57 6.10 10.50 -6.02
CA GLU A 57 5.62 9.87 -7.26
C GLU A 57 5.43 8.35 -7.09
N ASP A 58 6.28 7.70 -6.30
CA ASP A 58 6.25 6.26 -6.05
C ASP A 58 5.26 5.84 -4.94
N THR A 59 4.49 6.76 -4.36
CA THR A 59 3.54 6.45 -3.27
C THR A 59 2.55 5.37 -3.69
N ASP A 60 1.98 5.48 -4.89
CA ASP A 60 0.99 4.51 -5.40
C ASP A 60 1.63 3.16 -5.75
N LEU A 61 2.89 3.16 -6.20
CA LEU A 61 3.68 1.96 -6.42
C LEU A 61 3.91 1.19 -5.11
N TRP A 62 4.36 1.89 -4.07
CA TRP A 62 4.61 1.29 -2.75
C TRP A 62 3.33 0.85 -2.04
N MET A 63 2.21 1.58 -2.20
CA MET A 63 0.91 1.12 -1.74
C MET A 63 0.47 -0.16 -2.46
N GLY A 64 0.66 -0.23 -3.78
CA GLY A 64 0.40 -1.43 -4.57
C GLY A 64 1.24 -2.63 -4.11
N TYR A 65 2.54 -2.42 -3.88
CA TYR A 65 3.45 -3.44 -3.36
C TYR A 65 3.00 -3.98 -1.99
N CYS A 66 2.66 -3.09 -1.05
CA CYS A 66 2.20 -3.48 0.28
C CYS A 66 0.86 -4.23 0.23
N ALA A 67 -0.11 -3.73 -0.56
CA ALA A 67 -1.41 -4.37 -0.72
C ALA A 67 -1.29 -5.78 -1.36
N PHE A 68 -0.36 -5.96 -2.31
CA PHE A 68 -0.08 -7.25 -2.92
C PHE A 68 0.39 -8.28 -1.88
N HIS A 69 1.31 -7.88 -1.00
CA HIS A 69 1.83 -8.76 0.06
C HIS A 69 0.82 -9.06 1.18
N LEU A 70 -0.23 -8.25 1.33
CA LEU A 70 -1.35 -8.51 2.24
C LEU A 70 -2.43 -9.42 1.63
N GLY A 71 -2.36 -9.74 0.34
CA GLY A 71 -3.34 -10.56 -0.38
C GLY A 71 -4.50 -9.75 -0.98
N ASP A 72 -4.49 -8.42 -0.87
CA ASP A 72 -5.48 -7.51 -1.45
C ASP A 72 -5.16 -7.21 -2.92
N TYR A 73 -5.18 -8.26 -3.76
CA TYR A 73 -4.72 -8.17 -5.16
C TYR A 73 -5.52 -7.18 -6.02
N LYS A 74 -6.81 -6.99 -5.74
CA LYS A 74 -7.65 -6.03 -6.47
C LYS A 74 -7.17 -4.60 -6.26
N ARG A 75 -6.91 -4.24 -5.00
CA ARG A 75 -6.42 -2.90 -4.61
C ARG A 75 -4.99 -2.68 -5.12
N ALA A 76 -4.14 -3.71 -5.01
CA ALA A 76 -2.78 -3.65 -5.53
C ALA A 76 -2.75 -3.35 -7.03
N LEU A 77 -3.58 -4.04 -7.81
CA LEU A 77 -3.66 -3.88 -9.25
C LEU A 77 -4.22 -2.51 -9.63
N GLU A 78 -5.23 -2.02 -8.91
CA GLU A 78 -5.77 -0.67 -9.11
C GLU A 78 -4.70 0.42 -8.87
N SER A 79 -3.99 0.35 -7.74
CA SER A 79 -2.91 1.31 -7.43
C SER A 79 -1.78 1.28 -8.47
N LEU A 80 -1.42 0.09 -8.97
CA LEU A 80 -0.35 -0.08 -9.95
C LEU A 80 -0.77 0.35 -11.37
N LEU A 81 -2.03 0.15 -11.73
CA LEU A 81 -2.62 0.71 -12.95
C LEU A 81 -2.70 2.24 -12.89
N LEU A 82 -3.07 2.80 -11.73
CA LEU A 82 -3.11 4.25 -11.53
C LEU A 82 -1.71 4.86 -11.72
N TYR A 83 -0.69 4.26 -11.11
CA TYR A 83 0.71 4.63 -11.29
C TYR A 83 1.12 4.58 -12.77
N SER A 84 0.79 3.49 -13.46
CA SER A 84 1.07 3.35 -14.90
C SER A 84 0.34 4.38 -15.77
N GLN A 85 -0.87 4.78 -15.42
CA GLN A 85 -1.64 5.80 -16.15
C GLN A 85 -1.12 7.22 -15.88
N GLY A 86 -0.62 7.48 -14.67
CA GLY A 86 -0.01 8.76 -14.29
C GLY A 86 1.30 9.07 -15.00
N GLN A 87 1.99 8.05 -15.53
CA GLN A 87 3.27 8.20 -16.22
C GLN A 87 3.15 8.33 -17.74
N ILE A 88 1.95 8.18 -18.30
CA ILE A 88 1.69 8.43 -19.72
C ILE A 88 1.42 9.93 -19.86
N PRO A 89 2.34 10.73 -20.43
CA PRO A 89 2.01 12.10 -20.78
C PRO A 89 0.80 12.07 -21.69
N LEU A 90 -0.23 12.86 -21.34
CA LEU A 90 -1.47 13.05 -22.09
C LEU A 90 -1.18 13.48 -23.53
N LEU A 91 -0.77 12.55 -24.39
CA LEU A 91 -0.98 12.65 -25.81
C LEU A 91 -2.47 12.42 -26.02
N SER A 92 -3.21 13.51 -25.86
CA SER A 92 -4.51 13.80 -26.46
C SER A 92 -5.08 12.61 -27.23
N VAL A 93 -5.79 11.74 -26.51
CA VAL A 93 -6.73 10.81 -27.14
C VAL A 93 -7.94 11.64 -27.54
N SER A 94 -7.74 12.50 -28.54
CA SER A 94 -8.81 12.92 -29.41
C SER A 94 -9.24 11.67 -30.17
N SER A 95 -10.47 11.23 -29.89
CA SER A 95 -11.12 10.00 -30.35
C SER A 95 -11.36 9.91 -31.87
N ARG A 96 -10.44 10.44 -32.68
CA ARG A 96 -10.52 10.46 -34.16
C ARG A 96 -9.25 10.01 -34.87
N SER A 97 -8.17 9.68 -34.15
CA SER A 97 -6.87 9.33 -34.76
C SER A 97 -6.43 7.87 -34.53
N TRP A 98 -7.37 6.93 -34.40
CA TRP A 98 -7.03 5.49 -34.35
C TRP A 98 -7.39 4.79 -35.67
N SER A 99 -8.23 5.39 -36.51
CA SER A 99 -8.65 4.82 -37.79
C SER A 99 -7.57 4.89 -38.88
N THR A 100 -6.57 5.77 -38.75
CA THR A 100 -5.49 5.94 -39.74
C THR A 100 -4.28 5.05 -39.49
N LEU A 101 -4.09 4.57 -38.25
CA LEU A 101 -2.94 3.72 -37.89
C LEU A 101 -3.17 2.22 -38.15
N TRP A 102 -4.42 1.77 -38.30
CA TRP A 102 -4.78 0.40 -38.68
C TRP A 102 -5.31 0.26 -40.11
N GLY A 103 -5.36 1.36 -40.88
CA GLY A 103 -5.88 1.39 -42.25
C GLY A 103 -4.82 1.22 -43.36
N ILE A 104 -3.53 1.16 -43.04
CA ILE A 104 -2.44 1.14 -44.06
C ILE A 104 -1.89 -0.28 -44.31
N SER A 105 -2.19 -1.29 -43.47
CA SER A 105 -1.72 -2.67 -43.68
C SER A 105 -2.58 -3.53 -44.60
N ARG A 106 -3.29 -2.94 -45.57
CA ARG A 106 -4.01 -3.72 -46.61
C ARG A 106 -3.94 -3.08 -47.99
N ALA A 107 -2.77 -2.57 -48.36
CA ALA A 107 -2.44 -2.25 -49.75
C ALA A 107 -0.93 -2.33 -49.95
N LEU A 108 -0.41 -3.55 -50.07
CA LEU A 108 0.74 -3.97 -50.89
C LEU A 108 0.86 -5.50 -50.82
#